data_AF-A0A9N9NZE2-F1
#
_entry.id   AF-A0A9N9NZE2-F1
#
_cell.length_a   1.000
_cell.length_b   1.000
_cell.length_c   1.000
_cell.angle_alpha   90.00
_cell.angle_beta   90.00
_cell.angle_gamma   90.00
#
_symmetry.space_group_name_H-M   'P 1'
#
loop_
_entity.id
_entity.type
_entity.pdbx_description
1 polymer ?
#
loop_
_entity_poly.entity_id
_entity_poly.type
_entity_poly.pdbx_seq_one_letter_code
_entity_poly.pdbx_strand_id
1 'polypeptide(L)'
;NPVLPDITLYDAINFAAQTWKNVTAGTIIRSWDRASILFSIIFMPEETRLDVLLSKKTELNVFMLGETELEEEIIDLIQHLPIDNPIDAYEYINIDNYINIKEDLSIDNIIDIINRQNESESEKEQNEEMIKIGDAIVGLNKVIKYIQQNDLEITLSLMKDLYSLKKYINYLHNESRRQTTLKEFINLMV
;
A
#
# COMPACT_ATOMS: atom_id res chain seq x y z
N ASN A 1 15.06 37.45 7.25
CA ASN A 1 14.24 36.26 6.96
C ASN A 1 14.50 35.82 5.53
N PRO A 2 14.90 34.57 5.28
CA PRO A 2 14.90 34.06 3.92
C PRO A 2 13.45 34.05 3.42
N VAL A 3 13.23 34.67 2.27
CA VAL A 3 11.93 34.67 1.59
C VAL A 3 11.78 33.28 0.97
N LEU A 4 10.76 32.54 1.39
CA LEU A 4 10.42 31.28 0.74
C LEU A 4 9.92 31.61 -0.67
N PRO A 5 10.46 30.98 -1.72
CA PRO A 5 9.92 31.15 -3.06
C PRO A 5 8.48 30.65 -3.09
N ASP A 6 7.62 31.40 -3.76
CA ASP A 6 6.20 31.09 -3.92
C ASP A 6 6.06 29.95 -4.93
N ILE A 7 6.38 28.73 -4.49
CA ILE A 7 6.32 27.51 -5.30
C ILE A 7 4.87 27.06 -5.33
N THR A 8 4.25 27.11 -6.50
CA THR A 8 2.91 26.57 -6.68
C THR A 8 2.95 25.05 -6.83
N LEU A 9 1.81 24.38 -6.63
CA LEU A 9 1.68 22.95 -6.91
C LEU A 9 2.07 22.60 -8.36
N TYR A 10 1.74 23.49 -9.30
CA TYR A 10 2.10 23.35 -10.70
C TYR A 10 3.62 23.37 -10.91
N ASP A 11 4.33 24.24 -10.19
CA ASP A 11 5.80 24.31 -10.24
C ASP A 11 6.44 23.05 -9.66
N ALA A 12 5.89 22.51 -8.56
CA ALA A 12 6.36 21.27 -7.96
C ALA A 12 6.20 20.07 -8.90
N ILE A 13 5.05 19.94 -9.57
CA ILE A 13 4.78 18.87 -10.54
C ILE A 13 5.75 18.96 -11.73
N ASN A 14 5.91 20.16 -12.28
CA ASN A 14 6.84 20.38 -13.39
C ASN A 14 8.29 20.15 -12.98
N PHE A 15 8.68 20.58 -11.78
CA PHE A 15 10.02 20.33 -11.26
C PHE A 15 10.28 18.84 -11.08
N ALA A 16 9.33 18.08 -10.53
CA ALA A 16 9.43 16.63 -10.42
C ALA A 16 9.56 15.96 -11.80
N ALA A 17 8.72 16.36 -12.76
CA ALA A 17 8.77 15.84 -14.13
C ALA A 17 10.10 16.16 -14.83
N GLN A 18 10.63 17.37 -14.66
CA GLN A 18 11.94 17.76 -15.21
C GLN A 18 13.09 17.02 -14.52
N THR A 19 13.01 16.85 -13.21
CA THR A 19 14.00 16.10 -12.44
C THR A 19 14.03 14.64 -12.87
N TRP A 20 12.87 14.04 -13.11
CA TRP A 20 12.76 12.66 -13.59
C TRP A 20 13.44 12.45 -14.94
N LYS A 21 13.35 13.42 -15.86
CA LYS A 21 14.05 13.37 -17.16
C LYS A 21 15.57 13.33 -17.02
N ASN A 22 16.11 13.85 -15.92
CA ASN A 22 17.54 13.86 -15.63
C ASN A 22 18.00 12.62 -14.84
N VAL A 23 17.08 11.76 -14.41
CA VAL A 23 17.41 10.50 -13.74
C VAL A 23 18.02 9.56 -14.76
N THR A 24 19.31 9.23 -14.56
CA THR A 24 20.01 8.25 -15.37
C THR A 24 19.89 6.85 -14.78
N ALA A 25 20.09 5.81 -15.59
CA ALA A 25 20.17 4.43 -15.11
C ALA A 25 21.18 4.27 -13.96
N GLY A 26 22.34 4.94 -14.04
CA GLY A 26 23.31 4.97 -12.95
C GLY A 26 22.78 5.59 -11.65
N THR A 27 21.86 6.55 -11.74
CA THR A 27 21.19 7.15 -10.57
C THR A 27 20.24 6.16 -9.92
N ILE A 28 19.48 5.40 -10.70
CA ILE A 28 18.58 4.34 -10.21
C ILE A 28 19.39 3.23 -9.53
N ILE A 29 20.45 2.76 -10.19
CA ILE A 29 21.34 1.72 -9.68
C ILE A 29 21.96 2.13 -8.33
N ARG A 30 22.49 3.35 -8.23
CA ARG A 30 23.05 3.86 -6.97
C ARG A 30 22.00 3.99 -5.87
N SER A 31 20.78 4.38 -6.21
CA SER A 31 19.67 4.46 -5.25
C SER A 31 19.28 3.08 -4.73
N TRP A 32 19.19 2.07 -5.60
CA TRP A 32 18.91 0.70 -5.20
C TRP A 32 20.04 0.05 -4.41
N ASP A 33 21.29 0.36 -4.72
CA ASP A 33 22.45 -0.05 -3.92
C ASP A 33 22.39 0.54 -2.51
N ARG A 34 22.14 1.85 -2.40
CA ARG A 34 21.98 2.53 -1.11
C ARG A 34 20.82 1.98 -0.28
N ALA A 35 19.74 1.58 -0.94
CA ALA A 35 18.58 0.95 -0.30
C ALA A 35 18.80 -0.55 0.01
N SER A 36 19.96 -1.12 -0.34
CA SER A 36 20.28 -2.54 -0.21
C SER A 36 19.29 -3.47 -0.93
N ILE A 37 18.64 -2.97 -1.99
CA ILE A 37 17.69 -3.73 -2.83
C ILE A 37 18.43 -4.64 -3.82
N LEU A 38 19.63 -4.23 -4.26
CA LEU A 38 20.44 -4.98 -5.24
C LEU A 38 21.16 -6.18 -4.60
N PHE A 39 20.40 -7.21 -4.22
CA PHE A 39 20.90 -8.37 -3.47
C PHE A 39 21.98 -9.19 -4.20
N SER A 40 21.95 -9.22 -5.54
CA SER A 40 22.86 -10.03 -6.37
C SER A 40 24.23 -9.38 -6.65
N ILE A 41 24.39 -8.08 -6.39
CA ILE A 41 25.61 -7.32 -6.78
C ILE A 41 26.50 -7.03 -5.57
N ILE A 42 25.98 -7.17 -4.35
CA ILE A 42 26.70 -6.90 -3.09
C ILE A 42 27.85 -7.90 -2.88
N PHE A 43 27.80 -9.08 -3.50
CA PHE A 43 28.86 -10.10 -3.43
C PHE A 43 30.02 -9.87 -4.42
N MET A 44 29.98 -8.82 -5.25
CA MET A 44 31.05 -8.51 -6.20
C MET A 44 32.02 -7.43 -5.68
N PRO A 45 33.32 -7.48 -6.03
CA PRO A 45 34.27 -6.43 -5.67
C PRO A 45 33.84 -5.07 -6.25
N GLU A 46 33.96 -4.01 -5.45
CA GLU A 46 33.44 -2.65 -5.77
C GLU A 46 33.89 -2.13 -7.14
N GLU A 47 35.15 -2.40 -7.50
CA GLU A 47 35.76 -2.03 -8.78
C GLU A 47 35.09 -2.70 -9.99
N THR A 48 34.44 -3.86 -9.80
CA THR A 48 33.80 -4.65 -10.86
C THR A 48 32.29 -4.40 -10.94
N ARG A 49 31.67 -3.86 -9.87
CA ARG A 49 30.22 -3.69 -9.76
C ARG A 49 29.65 -2.74 -10.80
N LEU A 50 30.26 -1.56 -10.96
CA LEU A 50 29.74 -0.50 -11.82
C LEU A 50 29.92 -0.84 -13.31
N ASP A 51 31.04 -1.47 -13.66
CA ASP A 51 31.36 -1.87 -15.04
C ASP A 51 30.48 -3.04 -15.52
N VAL A 52 30.16 -4.00 -14.66
CA VAL A 52 29.20 -5.09 -14.97
C VAL A 52 27.78 -4.56 -15.12
N LEU A 53 27.37 -3.61 -14.27
CA LEU A 53 26.07 -2.96 -14.34
C LEU A 53 25.89 -2.12 -15.61
N LEU A 54 26.95 -1.49 -16.09
CA LEU A 54 26.96 -0.68 -17.31
C LEU A 54 27.21 -1.51 -18.57
N SER A 55 27.94 -2.64 -18.50
CA SER A 55 28.16 -3.55 -19.64
C SER A 55 26.93 -4.42 -19.94
N LYS A 56 26.13 -4.76 -18.93
CA LYS A 56 24.79 -5.35 -19.10
C LYS A 56 23.80 -4.44 -19.84
N LYS A 57 24.12 -3.15 -20.05
CA LYS A 57 23.36 -2.23 -20.92
C LYS A 57 23.28 -2.71 -22.37
N THR A 58 24.28 -3.45 -22.84
CA THR A 58 24.32 -4.04 -24.19
C THR A 58 23.77 -5.46 -24.25
N GLU A 59 23.60 -6.12 -23.10
CA GLU A 59 23.05 -7.47 -22.95
C GLU A 59 21.78 -7.44 -22.09
N LEU A 60 20.88 -6.49 -22.36
CA LEU A 60 19.47 -6.56 -21.95
C LEU A 60 18.73 -7.67 -22.74
N ASN A 61 19.41 -8.80 -22.99
CA ASN A 61 18.92 -10.03 -23.61
C ASN A 61 19.12 -11.24 -22.68
N VAL A 62 19.70 -11.06 -21.49
CA VAL A 62 19.76 -12.11 -20.44
C VAL A 62 18.49 -12.09 -19.57
N PHE A 63 17.48 -11.27 -19.89
CA PHE A 63 16.19 -11.26 -19.20
C PHE A 63 15.35 -12.54 -19.46
N MET A 64 15.74 -13.36 -20.45
CA MET A 64 15.02 -14.59 -20.84
C MET A 64 15.22 -15.80 -19.91
N LEU A 65 16.08 -15.71 -18.88
CA LEU A 65 16.27 -16.80 -17.90
C LEU A 65 15.51 -16.59 -16.59
N GLY A 66 14.88 -15.41 -16.41
CA GLY A 66 14.18 -15.03 -15.17
C GLY A 66 12.66 -14.93 -15.28
N GLU A 67 12.08 -15.09 -16.48
CA GLU A 67 10.62 -14.97 -16.66
C GLU A 67 9.87 -16.05 -15.89
N THR A 68 10.39 -17.28 -15.82
CA THR A 68 9.73 -18.38 -15.11
C THR A 68 9.77 -18.25 -13.58
N GLU A 69 10.90 -17.82 -13.00
CA GLU A 69 11.00 -17.60 -11.55
C GLU A 69 10.15 -16.39 -11.10
N LEU A 70 10.08 -15.36 -11.95
CA LEU A 70 9.31 -14.15 -11.67
C LEU A 70 7.80 -14.39 -11.83
N GLU A 71 7.39 -15.21 -12.80
CA GLU A 71 6.01 -15.70 -12.92
C GLU A 71 5.59 -16.52 -11.69
N GLU A 72 6.45 -17.42 -11.20
CA GLU A 72 6.18 -18.22 -9.99
C GLU A 72 6.00 -17.34 -8.74
N GLU A 73 6.84 -16.32 -8.56
CA GLU A 73 6.70 -15.35 -7.45
C GLU A 73 5.39 -14.54 -7.56
N ILE A 74 5.03 -14.10 -8.76
CA ILE A 74 3.77 -13.38 -9.00
C ILE A 74 2.57 -14.28 -8.69
N ILE A 75 2.60 -15.55 -9.09
CA ILE A 75 1.53 -16.51 -8.76
C ILE A 75 1.38 -16.67 -7.24
N ASP A 76 2.48 -16.79 -6.50
CA ASP A 76 2.43 -16.88 -5.04
C ASP A 76 1.83 -15.61 -4.41
N LEU A 77 2.25 -14.43 -4.86
CA LEU A 77 1.72 -13.15 -4.38
C LEU A 77 0.23 -13.00 -4.67
N ILE A 78 -0.23 -13.40 -5.85
CA ILE A 78 -1.64 -13.36 -6.26
C ILE A 78 -2.49 -14.27 -5.37
N GLN A 79 -2.00 -15.45 -5.01
CA GLN A 79 -2.71 -16.40 -4.12
C GLN A 79 -2.89 -15.88 -2.69
N HIS A 80 -2.04 -14.95 -2.25
CA HIS A 80 -2.13 -14.33 -0.92
C HIS A 80 -3.10 -13.14 -0.87
N LEU A 81 -3.64 -12.70 -2.01
CA LEU A 81 -4.62 -11.61 -2.05
C LEU A 81 -6.00 -12.13 -1.57
N PRO A 82 -6.69 -11.40 -0.67
CA PRO A 82 -8.03 -11.78 -0.20
C PRO A 82 -9.10 -11.38 -1.23
N ILE A 83 -8.97 -11.87 -2.46
CA ILE A 83 -9.85 -11.57 -3.59
C ILE A 83 -10.46 -12.87 -4.08
N ASP A 84 -11.78 -12.91 -4.20
CA ASP A 84 -12.47 -14.04 -4.82
C ASP A 84 -12.20 -14.02 -6.33
N ASN A 85 -11.58 -15.09 -6.85
CA ASN A 85 -11.16 -15.24 -8.25
C ASN A 85 -10.11 -14.20 -8.71
N PRO A 86 -8.86 -14.29 -8.22
CA PRO A 86 -7.80 -13.38 -8.62
C PRO A 86 -7.41 -13.60 -10.09
N ILE A 87 -6.99 -12.51 -10.75
CA ILE A 87 -6.45 -12.55 -12.12
C ILE A 87 -5.20 -13.42 -12.17
N ASP A 88 -4.95 -14.08 -13.30
CA ASP A 88 -3.77 -14.92 -13.44
C ASP A 88 -2.49 -14.09 -13.67
N ALA A 89 -1.32 -14.71 -13.52
CA ALA A 89 -0.04 -13.99 -13.63
C ALA A 89 0.17 -13.40 -15.03
N TYR A 90 -0.34 -14.05 -16.08
CA TYR A 90 -0.22 -13.56 -17.45
C TYR A 90 -1.10 -12.33 -17.67
N GLU A 91 -2.32 -12.36 -17.15
CA GLU A 91 -3.27 -11.23 -17.15
C GLU A 91 -2.74 -10.07 -16.31
N TYR A 92 -2.15 -10.35 -15.15
CA TYR A 92 -1.48 -9.35 -14.31
C TYR A 92 -0.32 -8.66 -15.01
N ILE A 93 0.58 -9.43 -15.65
CA ILE A 93 1.74 -8.89 -16.38
C ILE A 93 1.31 -8.02 -17.57
N ASN A 94 0.22 -8.40 -18.24
CA ASN A 94 -0.24 -7.76 -19.47
C ASN A 94 -1.41 -6.79 -19.26
N ILE A 95 -1.73 -6.42 -18.01
CA ILE A 95 -2.91 -5.63 -17.69
C ILE A 95 -2.94 -4.31 -18.49
N ASP A 96 -1.78 -3.66 -18.66
CA ASP A 96 -1.65 -2.42 -19.43
C ASP A 96 -1.90 -2.60 -20.94
N ASN A 97 -1.68 -3.81 -21.47
CA ASN A 97 -1.90 -4.12 -22.89
C ASN A 97 -3.40 -4.34 -23.20
N TYR A 98 -4.18 -4.77 -22.20
CA TYR A 98 -5.63 -4.95 -22.31
C TYR A 98 -6.42 -3.69 -21.97
N ILE A 99 -5.79 -2.77 -21.23
CA ILE A 99 -6.31 -1.46 -20.84
C ILE A 99 -6.24 -0.50 -22.05
N ASN A 100 -7.04 -0.78 -23.08
CA ASN A 100 -7.53 0.28 -23.96
C ASN A 100 -8.60 1.05 -23.16
N ILE A 101 -8.18 1.98 -22.30
CA ILE A 101 -9.07 2.93 -21.59
C ILE A 101 -9.64 3.89 -22.63
N LYS A 102 -10.58 3.36 -23.39
CA LYS A 102 -11.65 4.08 -24.06
C LYS A 102 -13.00 3.73 -23.44
N GLU A 103 -13.00 3.19 -22.22
CA GLU A 103 -14.14 3.37 -21.33
C GLU A 103 -13.94 4.70 -20.62
N ASP A 104 -14.47 5.75 -21.25
CA ASP A 104 -14.67 7.04 -20.62
C ASP A 104 -15.48 6.81 -19.34
N LEU A 105 -14.82 6.85 -18.17
CA LEU A 105 -15.46 7.01 -16.88
C LEU A 105 -16.19 8.37 -16.90
N SER A 106 -17.44 8.36 -17.39
CA SER A 106 -18.29 9.55 -17.42
C SER A 106 -18.47 10.07 -16.00
N ILE A 107 -18.57 11.40 -15.87
CA ILE A 107 -18.91 12.08 -14.61
C ILE A 107 -20.20 11.50 -14.02
N ASP A 108 -21.12 11.03 -14.86
CA ASP A 108 -22.37 10.39 -14.43
C ASP A 108 -22.12 9.08 -13.68
N ASN A 109 -21.12 8.28 -14.09
CA ASN A 109 -20.75 7.05 -13.39
C ASN A 109 -20.15 7.36 -12.01
N ILE A 110 -19.41 8.45 -11.88
CA ILE A 110 -18.85 8.91 -10.60
C ILE A 110 -19.97 9.39 -9.67
N ILE A 111 -20.94 10.13 -10.20
CA ILE A 111 -22.12 10.60 -9.46
C ILE A 111 -22.96 9.42 -8.97
N ASP A 112 -23.15 8.39 -9.80
CA ASP A 112 -23.90 7.18 -9.43
C ASP A 112 -23.24 6.40 -8.28
N ILE A 113 -21.91 6.33 -8.25
CA ILE A 113 -21.15 5.68 -7.16
C ILE A 113 -21.34 6.47 -5.86
N ILE A 114 -21.29 7.80 -5.91
CA ILE A 114 -21.47 8.68 -4.75
C ILE A 114 -22.90 8.61 -4.23
N ASN A 115 -23.90 8.58 -5.12
CA ASN A 115 -25.31 8.54 -4.72
C ASN A 115 -25.70 7.19 -4.13
N ARG A 116 -25.17 6.07 -4.64
CA ARG A 116 -25.39 4.73 -4.06
C ARG A 116 -24.84 4.59 -2.64
N GLN A 117 -23.85 5.38 -2.24
CA GLN A 117 -23.38 5.43 -0.86
C GLN A 117 -24.32 6.20 0.08
N ASN A 118 -25.12 7.12 -0.46
CA ASN A 118 -26.01 7.97 0.34
C ASN A 118 -27.42 7.36 0.51
N GLU A 119 -27.83 6.43 -0.35
CA GLU A 119 -29.16 5.82 -0.31
C GLU A 119 -29.30 4.68 0.73
N SER A 120 -28.20 4.15 1.27
CA SER A 120 -28.23 3.06 2.26
C SER A 120 -28.32 3.52 3.72
N GLU A 121 -28.28 4.82 4.02
CA GLU A 121 -28.46 5.35 5.38
C GLU A 121 -29.82 6.04 5.55
N SER A 122 -30.89 5.27 5.43
CA SER A 122 -32.22 5.71 5.85
C SER A 122 -32.98 4.59 6.56
N GLU A 123 -32.45 4.13 7.69
CA GLU A 123 -33.26 3.46 8.70
C GLU A 123 -33.02 4.12 10.06
N LYS A 124 -34.12 4.49 10.71
CA LYS A 124 -34.16 5.16 12.01
C LYS A 124 -33.68 4.19 13.07
N GLU A 125 -32.58 4.47 13.76
CA GLU A 125 -32.24 3.74 14.98
C GLU A 125 -31.48 4.62 15.97
N GLN A 126 -31.62 4.27 17.23
CA GLN A 126 -31.47 5.11 18.41
C GLN A 126 -30.06 5.73 18.49
N ASN A 127 -29.96 6.97 19.00
CA ASN A 127 -28.67 7.59 19.37
C ASN A 127 -28.02 6.77 20.50
N GLU A 128 -27.44 5.63 20.17
CA GLU A 128 -26.42 5.01 20.98
C GLU A 128 -25.15 5.84 20.81
N GLU A 129 -24.55 6.22 21.93
CA GLU A 129 -23.32 7.00 21.93
C GLU A 129 -22.23 6.17 21.24
N MET A 130 -21.75 6.64 20.08
CA MET A 130 -20.76 5.93 19.29
C MET A 130 -19.49 5.68 20.12
N ILE A 131 -19.22 4.41 20.42
CA ILE A 131 -18.07 4.02 21.22
C ILE A 131 -16.78 4.33 20.44
N LYS A 132 -15.88 5.11 21.05
CA LYS A 132 -14.58 5.38 20.43
C LYS A 132 -13.76 4.09 20.34
N ILE A 133 -13.02 3.94 19.25
CA ILE A 133 -12.16 2.76 19.02
C ILE A 133 -11.20 2.49 20.20
N GLY A 134 -10.66 3.54 20.82
CA GLY A 134 -9.83 3.42 22.01
C GLY A 134 -10.56 2.78 23.20
N ASP A 135 -11.81 3.17 23.43
CA ASP A 135 -12.66 2.63 24.50
C ASP A 135 -13.05 1.17 24.22
N ALA A 136 -13.29 0.82 22.96
CA ALA A 136 -13.53 -0.56 22.55
C ALA A 136 -12.31 -1.46 22.81
N ILE A 137 -11.09 -1.00 22.51
CA ILE A 137 -9.85 -1.74 22.80
C ILE A 137 -9.66 -1.93 24.32
N VAL A 138 -9.96 -0.90 25.11
CA VAL A 138 -9.89 -0.98 26.58
C VAL A 138 -10.92 -1.98 27.12
N GLY A 139 -12.14 -1.96 26.61
CA GLY A 139 -13.19 -2.92 26.93
C GLY A 139 -12.77 -4.36 26.63
N LEU A 140 -12.25 -4.60 25.43
CA LEU A 140 -11.77 -5.92 25.02
C LEU A 140 -10.61 -6.43 25.88
N ASN A 141 -9.69 -5.54 26.28
CA ASN A 141 -8.62 -5.88 27.23
C ASN A 141 -9.16 -6.26 28.61
N LYS A 142 -10.23 -5.62 29.09
CA LYS A 142 -10.88 -5.98 30.36
C LYS A 142 -11.52 -7.36 30.27
N VAL A 143 -12.18 -7.68 29.15
CA VAL A 143 -12.76 -9.01 28.89
C VAL A 143 -11.68 -10.09 28.88
N ILE A 144 -10.60 -9.89 28.13
CA ILE A 144 -9.46 -10.83 28.08
C ILE A 144 -8.86 -11.04 29.48
N LYS A 145 -8.65 -9.97 30.25
CA LYS A 145 -8.14 -10.05 31.62
C LYS A 145 -9.09 -10.78 32.55
N TYR A 146 -10.39 -10.51 32.45
CA TYR A 146 -11.41 -11.17 33.27
C TYR A 146 -11.42 -12.68 33.02
N ILE A 147 -11.33 -13.10 31.75
CA ILE A 147 -11.24 -14.51 31.38
C ILE A 147 -10.01 -15.18 31.97
N GLN A 148 -8.84 -14.53 31.85
CA GLN A 148 -7.57 -15.03 32.39
C GLN A 148 -7.58 -15.12 33.93
N GLN A 149 -8.26 -14.20 34.60
CA GLN A 149 -8.29 -14.12 36.07
C GLN A 149 -9.28 -15.09 36.71
N ASN A 150 -10.39 -15.37 36.04
CA ASN A 150 -11.45 -16.21 36.58
C ASN A 150 -11.35 -17.68 36.11
N ASP A 151 -10.26 -18.02 35.41
CA ASP A 151 -9.99 -19.36 34.84
C ASP A 151 -11.25 -19.99 34.23
N LEU A 152 -12.00 -19.15 33.51
CA LEU A 152 -13.18 -19.62 32.78
C LEU A 152 -12.67 -20.64 31.78
N GLU A 153 -13.23 -21.86 31.78
CA GLU A 153 -12.92 -22.95 30.85
C GLU A 153 -13.35 -22.59 29.42
N ILE A 154 -12.78 -21.51 28.89
CA ILE A 154 -13.01 -21.01 27.56
C ILE A 154 -12.12 -21.82 26.62
N THR A 155 -12.73 -22.29 25.54
CA THR A 155 -12.01 -23.02 24.51
C THR A 155 -10.89 -22.15 23.92
N LEU A 156 -9.74 -22.78 23.66
CA LEU A 156 -8.59 -22.13 23.03
C LEU A 156 -8.95 -21.43 21.71
N SER A 157 -9.95 -21.93 20.99
CA SER A 157 -10.47 -21.29 19.77
C SER A 157 -11.07 -19.92 20.06
N LEU A 158 -11.96 -19.81 21.06
CA LEU A 158 -12.63 -18.55 21.39
C LEU A 158 -11.63 -17.49 21.88
N MET A 159 -10.58 -17.92 22.61
CA MET A 159 -9.49 -16.99 22.97
C MET A 159 -8.69 -16.53 21.76
N LYS A 160 -8.40 -17.41 20.80
CA LYS A 160 -7.74 -17.00 19.55
C LYS A 160 -8.61 -16.00 18.79
N ASP A 161 -9.91 -16.22 18.69
CA ASP A 161 -10.84 -15.31 18.01
C ASP A 161 -10.88 -13.94 18.68
N LEU A 162 -10.88 -13.88 20.02
CA LEU A 162 -10.78 -12.64 20.79
C LEU A 162 -9.46 -11.88 20.53
N TYR A 163 -8.33 -12.58 20.48
CA TYR A 163 -7.05 -11.95 20.16
C TYR A 163 -6.97 -11.49 18.70
N SER A 164 -7.55 -12.25 17.77
CA SER A 164 -7.67 -11.88 16.36
C SER A 164 -8.52 -10.63 16.18
N LEU A 165 -9.66 -10.55 16.87
CA LEU A 165 -10.52 -9.38 16.89
C LEU A 165 -9.78 -8.14 17.45
N LYS A 166 -9.03 -8.31 18.55
CA LYS A 166 -8.18 -7.25 19.10
C LYS A 166 -7.15 -6.75 18.07
N LYS A 167 -6.50 -7.67 17.37
CA LYS A 167 -5.48 -7.35 16.36
C LYS A 167 -6.11 -6.60 15.18
N TYR A 168 -7.28 -7.03 14.73
CA TYR A 168 -8.02 -6.40 13.64
C TYR A 168 -8.49 -4.97 13.99
N ILE A 169 -9.08 -4.77 15.17
CA ILE A 169 -9.49 -3.43 15.63
C ILE A 169 -8.29 -2.49 15.75
N ASN A 170 -7.15 -2.98 16.27
CA ASN A 170 -5.91 -2.19 16.31
C ASN A 170 -5.37 -1.85 14.92
N TYR A 171 -5.46 -2.78 13.96
CA TYR A 171 -5.08 -2.52 12.58
C TYR A 171 -5.93 -1.40 11.97
N LEU A 172 -7.26 -1.46 12.10
CA LEU A 172 -8.16 -0.40 11.64
C LEU A 172 -7.89 0.94 12.34
N HIS A 173 -7.61 0.92 13.65
CA HIS A 173 -7.24 2.13 14.39
C HIS A 173 -5.95 2.76 13.87
N ASN A 174 -4.96 1.94 13.53
CA ASN A 174 -3.69 2.42 13.02
C ASN A 174 -3.83 2.91 11.58
N GLU A 175 -4.58 2.21 10.72
CA GLU A 175 -4.77 2.67 9.34
C GLU A 175 -5.58 3.96 9.24
N SER A 176 -6.61 4.13 10.06
CA SER A 176 -7.34 5.41 10.15
C SER A 176 -6.46 6.58 10.64
N ARG A 177 -5.34 6.30 11.31
CA ARG A 177 -4.34 7.32 11.69
C ARG A 177 -3.22 7.50 10.66
N ARG A 178 -2.91 6.46 9.87
CA ARG A 178 -1.93 6.54 8.78
C ARG A 178 -2.46 7.34 7.59
N GLN A 179 -3.78 7.31 7.37
CA GLN A 179 -4.46 8.28 6.53
C GLN A 179 -4.60 9.60 7.29
N THR A 180 -3.54 10.40 7.40
CA THR A 180 -3.72 11.83 7.66
C THR A 180 -4.60 12.35 6.54
N THR A 181 -5.81 12.77 6.88
CA THR A 181 -6.70 13.38 5.90
C THR A 181 -5.97 14.58 5.29
N LEU A 182 -6.14 14.82 3.99
CA LEU A 182 -5.54 16.00 3.31
C LEU A 182 -5.82 17.30 4.10
N LYS A 183 -6.95 17.33 4.81
CA LYS A 183 -7.40 18.40 5.70
C LYS A 183 -6.47 18.64 6.90
N GLU A 184 -5.95 17.60 7.54
CA GLU A 184 -4.98 17.74 8.65
C GLU A 184 -3.61 18.22 8.15
N PHE A 185 -3.19 17.78 6.96
CA PHE A 185 -1.96 18.27 6.32
C PHE A 185 -2.05 19.75 5.96
N ILE A 186 -3.20 20.20 5.43
CA ILE A 186 -3.44 21.61 5.10
C ILE A 186 -3.51 22.50 6.35
N ASN A 187 -4.09 22.00 7.45
CA ASN A 187 -4.21 22.75 8.70
C ASN A 187 -2.89 22.88 9.49
N LEU A 188 -1.84 22.13 9.14
CA LEU A 188 -0.48 22.31 9.70
C LEU A 188 0.33 23.39 8.98
N MET A 189 -0.17 23.91 7.85
CA MET A 189 0.49 24.91 7.01
C MET A 189 -0.16 26.31 7.13
N VAL A 190 -1.08 26.50 8.08
CA VAL A 190 -1.67 27.78 8.49
C VAL A 190 -1.21 28.11 9.90
#